data_AF-A0A392QX53-F1
#
_entry.id   AF-A0A392QX53-F1
#
_cell.length_a   1.000
_cell.length_b   1.000
_cell.length_c   1.000
_cell.angle_alpha   90.00
_cell.angle_beta   90.00
_cell.angle_gamma   90.00
#
_symmetry.space_group_name_H-M   'P 1'
#
loop_
_entity.id
_entity.type
_entity.pdbx_description
1 polymer ?
#
loop_
_entity_poly.entity_id
_entity_poly.type
_entity_poly.pdbx_seq_one_letter_code
_entity_poly.pdbx_strand_id
1 'polypeptide(L)' 'MFKVFKNYGNIQEVVIPAKRNRMGRRFGFARFVNVYDEE' A
#
# COMPACT_ATOMS: atom_id res chain seq x y z
N MET A 1 -2.03 -9.01 -4.61
CA MET A 1 -1.19 -7.93 -4.07
C MET A 1 -0.61 -8.25 -2.70
N PHE A 2 -1.41 -8.65 -1.70
CA PHE A 2 -0.97 -8.91 -0.33
C PHE A 2 0.28 -9.81 -0.18
N LYS A 3 0.38 -10.90 -0.96
CA LYS A 3 1.51 -11.83 -0.90
C LYS A 3 2.85 -11.20 -1.31
N VAL A 4 2.85 -10.24 -2.22
CA VAL A 4 4.08 -9.57 -2.68
C VAL A 4 4.64 -8.70 -1.55
N PHE A 5 3.77 -7.99 -0.86
CA PHE A 5 4.19 -7.08 0.20
C PHE A 5 4.67 -7.82 1.46
N LYS A 6 4.22 -9.06 1.72
CA LYS A 6 4.65 -9.85 2.89
C LYS A 6 6.17 -9.96 3.02
N ASN A 7 6.92 -9.90 1.92
CA ASN A 7 8.37 -9.95 1.93
C ASN A 7 9.03 -8.68 2.49
N TYR A 8 8.28 -7.58 2.60
CA TYR A 8 8.75 -6.27 3.07
C TYR A 8 8.34 -5.96 4.51
N GLY A 9 7.57 -6.85 5.15
CA GLY A 9 7.12 -6.69 6.54
C GLY A 9 5.69 -7.16 6.76
N ASN A 10 5.18 -6.89 7.96
CA ASN A 10 3.80 -7.22 8.32
C ASN A 10 2.85 -6.14 7.80
N ILE A 11 2.02 -6.49 6.80
CA ILE A 11 1.01 -5.59 6.25
C ILE A 11 -0.31 -5.75 6.97
N GLN A 12 -0.89 -4.62 7.34
CA GLN A 12 -2.24 -4.54 7.87
C GLN A 12 -3.27 -4.43 6.74
N GLU A 13 -3.03 -3.58 5.74
CA GLU A 13 -3.98 -3.32 4.66
C GLU A 13 -3.28 -2.93 3.34
N VAL A 14 -3.88 -3.32 2.20
CA VAL A 14 -3.48 -2.84 0.87
C VAL A 14 -4.72 -2.31 0.14
N VAL A 15 -4.68 -1.05 -0.27
CA VAL A 15 -5.76 -0.39 -1.01
C VAL A 15 -5.26 0.01 -2.39
N ILE A 16 -5.89 -0.51 -3.45
CA ILE A 16 -5.66 -0.07 -4.83
C ILE A 16 -6.97 0.59 -5.30
N PRO A 17 -7.02 1.93 -5.44
CA PRO A 17 -8.21 2.61 -5.93
C PRO A 17 -8.60 2.09 -7.32
N ALA A 18 -9.89 1.86 -7.52
CA ALA A 18 -10.43 1.49 -8.82
C ALA A 18 -10.23 2.60 -9.86
N LYS A 19 -10.28 3.86 -9.39
CA LYS A 19 -10.10 5.07 -10.20
C LYS A 19 -8.64 5.24 -10.61
N ARG A 20 -8.44 5.51 -11.90
CA ARG A 20 -7.12 5.86 -12.46
C ARG A 20 -6.82 7.34 -12.27
N ASN A 21 -5.54 7.67 -12.20
CA ASN A 21 -5.09 9.06 -12.18
C ASN A 21 -5.26 9.74 -13.54
N ARG A 22 -5.00 11.05 -13.61
CA ARG A 22 -5.07 11.81 -14.87
C ARG A 22 -4.16 11.27 -15.98
N MET A 23 -3.10 10.55 -15.63
CA MET A 23 -2.17 9.91 -16.57
C MET A 23 -2.52 8.43 -16.88
N GLY A 24 -3.69 7.95 -16.44
CA GLY A 24 -4.14 6.56 -16.67
C GLY A 24 -3.47 5.49 -15.80
N ARG A 25 -2.61 5.87 -14.85
CA ARG A 25 -1.93 4.95 -13.93
C ARG A 25 -2.78 4.67 -12.70
N ARG A 26 -2.71 3.43 -12.20
CA ARG A 26 -3.22 3.05 -10.89
C ARG A 26 -2.08 3.16 -9.88
N PHE A 27 -2.41 3.58 -8.68
CA PHE A 27 -1.50 3.56 -7.53
C PHE A 27 -2.11 2.64 -6.48
N GLY A 28 -1.30 2.20 -5.53
CA GLY A 28 -1.78 1.47 -4.37
C GLY A 28 -1.09 2.00 -3.13
N PHE A 29 -1.80 1.94 -2.01
CA PHE A 29 -1.27 2.25 -0.69
C PHE A 29 -1.19 0.94 0.09
N ALA A 30 -0.11 0.77 0.85
CA ALA A 30 0.05 -0.35 1.77
C ALA A 30 0.32 0.20 3.17
N ARG A 31 -0.46 -0.23 4.15
CA ARG A 31 -0.25 0.11 5.56
C ARG A 31 0.48 -1.03 6.25
N PHE A 32 1.65 -0.73 6.80
CA PHE A 32 2.45 -1.68 7.56
C PHE A 32 2.15 -1.56 9.05
N VAL A 33 2.28 -2.68 9.76
CA VAL A 33 2.18 -2.75 11.22
C VAL A 33 3.49 -2.21 11.82
N ASN A 34 3.40 -1.49 12.94
CA ASN A 34 4.53 -0.92 13.69
C ASN A 34 5.35 0.15 12.95
N VAL A 35 4.72 0.86 12.00
CA VAL A 35 5.30 2.12 11.47
C VAL A 35 4.71 3.26 12.30
N TYR A 36 5.59 3.99 12.97
CA TYR A 36 5.25 5.17 13.76
C TYR A 36 5.73 6.40 12.99
N ASP A 37 4.97 7.49 13.06
CA ASP A 37 5.44 8.76 12.53
C ASP A 37 6.63 9.24 13.37
N GLU A 38 7.72 9.66 12.71
CA GLU A 38 8.80 10.37 13.39
C GLU A 38 8.34 11.81 13.64
N GLU A 39 8.48 12.27 14.88
CA GLU A 39 8.05 13.59 15.38
C GLU A 39 8.91 14.75 14.85
#